data_AF-A0A4Y2K3B8-F1
#
_entry.id   AF-A0A4Y2K3B8-F1
#
_cell.length_a   1.000
_cell.length_b   1.000
_cell.length_c   1.000
_cell.angle_alpha   90.00
_cell.angle_beta   90.00
_cell.angle_gamma   90.00
#
_symmetry.space_group_name_H-M   'P 1'
#
loop_
_entity.id
_entity.type
_entity.pdbx_description
1 polymer ?
#
loop_
_entity_poly.entity_id
_entity_poly.type
_entity_poly.pdbx_seq_one_letter_code
_entity_poly.pdbx_strand_id
1 'polypeptide(L)'
;MDSIEKLDVKRLPHREAFFNVLTQGHIAEADYSHEKLVHRSFNCQTFGDYLNLYQNSDVVMLAEVFCAFRNISLKWYGLDPVHYISVSKLTLYAGLKPSKIELKLLGNVDDCIWFEIQMRGAMGKRFAKANNHLLPDSYDRSKPISYILALDDVNLYGYAMSKPSPYGEFYWLSLDEIATFNSVAISPDFDIGFELEVDLEIPSSQHERQNDWPMTPEHLTIIYEMLSPYSQQLCTKFNLKNTLPCRKQTPNFFPKKITSLIILI
;
A
#
# COMPACT_ATOMS: atom_id res chain seq x y z
N MET A 1 -12.83 9.48 28.81
CA MET A 1 -13.22 9.86 30.19
C MET A 1 -12.51 11.17 30.51
N ASP A 2 -13.24 12.17 30.98
CA ASP A 2 -12.82 13.55 31.24
C ASP A 2 -12.54 13.83 32.73
N SER A 3 -12.90 12.92 33.64
CA SER A 3 -12.70 13.05 35.10
C SER A 3 -12.58 11.67 35.75
N ILE A 4 -11.75 11.53 36.78
CA ILE A 4 -11.49 10.23 37.43
C ILE A 4 -12.64 9.79 38.34
N GLU A 5 -13.40 10.73 38.88
CA GLU A 5 -14.59 10.52 39.71
C GLU A 5 -15.70 9.77 38.96
N LYS A 6 -15.64 9.75 37.62
CA LYS A 6 -16.57 8.97 36.79
C LYS A 6 -16.38 7.46 36.94
N LEU A 7 -15.25 7.00 37.47
CA LEU A 7 -15.03 5.60 37.79
C LEU A 7 -15.95 5.13 38.92
N ASP A 8 -16.31 6.00 39.88
CA ASP A 8 -17.14 5.64 41.03
C ASP A 8 -18.65 5.59 40.73
N VAL A 9 -19.05 5.87 39.48
CA VAL A 9 -20.46 5.85 39.07
C VAL A 9 -21.00 4.44 39.18
N LYS A 10 -21.99 4.23 40.06
CA LYS A 10 -22.53 2.91 40.43
C LYS A 10 -23.41 2.22 39.37
N ARG A 11 -23.34 2.67 38.13
CA ARG A 11 -24.18 2.18 37.03
C ARG A 11 -23.45 2.35 35.71
N LEU A 12 -23.76 1.46 34.77
CA LEU A 12 -23.40 1.69 33.37
C LEU A 12 -23.99 3.05 32.92
N PRO A 13 -23.23 3.88 32.21
CA PRO A 13 -23.76 5.13 31.65
C PRO A 13 -24.98 4.88 30.77
N HIS A 14 -25.83 5.90 30.64
CA HIS A 14 -26.98 5.83 29.73
C HIS A 14 -26.50 5.82 28.28
N ARG A 15 -27.32 5.27 27.38
CA ARG A 15 -26.99 5.08 25.95
C ARG A 15 -26.54 6.38 25.27
N GLU A 16 -27.13 7.51 25.67
CA GLU A 16 -26.83 8.84 25.14
C GLU A 16 -25.38 9.28 25.42
N ALA A 17 -24.75 8.74 26.47
CA ALA A 17 -23.35 9.00 26.80
C ALA A 17 -22.36 8.26 25.88
N PHE A 18 -22.82 7.29 25.09
CA PHE A 18 -22.01 6.55 24.13
C PHE A 18 -22.18 7.17 22.73
N PHE A 19 -21.46 8.26 22.48
CA PHE A 19 -21.42 8.92 21.17
C PHE A 19 -20.12 8.59 20.44
N ASN A 20 -20.23 8.03 19.23
CA ASN A 20 -19.10 7.71 18.38
C ASN A 20 -18.86 8.87 17.40
N VAL A 21 -17.73 9.57 17.59
CA VAL A 21 -17.33 10.70 16.74
C VAL A 21 -16.98 10.26 15.31
N LEU A 22 -16.55 9.02 15.10
CA LEU A 22 -16.19 8.51 13.78
C LEU A 22 -17.43 8.26 12.91
N THR A 23 -18.49 7.71 13.51
CA THR A 23 -19.75 7.44 12.81
C THR A 23 -20.79 8.54 12.97
N GLN A 24 -20.49 9.58 13.76
CA GLN A 24 -21.40 10.68 14.12
C GLN A 24 -22.76 10.18 14.63
N GLY A 25 -22.74 9.15 15.49
CA GLY A 25 -23.94 8.47 15.94
C GLY A 25 -23.80 7.89 17.33
N HIS A 26 -24.93 7.60 17.96
CA HIS A 26 -24.98 6.89 19.23
C HIS A 26 -24.78 5.39 19.02
N ILE A 27 -24.35 4.70 20.09
CA ILE A 27 -24.27 3.24 20.13
C ILE A 27 -25.60 2.60 19.70
N ALA A 28 -25.53 1.52 18.93
CA ALA A 28 -26.73 0.77 18.54
C ALA A 28 -27.36 0.09 19.76
N GLU A 29 -28.68 -0.16 19.72
CA GLU A 29 -29.37 -0.80 20.85
C GLU A 29 -28.87 -2.22 21.13
N ALA A 30 -28.45 -2.95 20.09
CA ALA A 30 -27.88 -4.28 20.22
C ALA A 30 -26.56 -4.25 21.01
N ASP A 31 -25.65 -3.33 20.65
CA ASP A 31 -24.36 -3.17 21.31
C ASP A 31 -24.55 -2.71 22.75
N TYR A 32 -25.42 -1.72 23.00
CA TYR A 32 -25.72 -1.29 24.37
C TYR A 32 -26.35 -2.41 25.23
N SER A 33 -27.13 -3.29 24.60
CA SER A 33 -27.68 -4.48 25.26
C SER A 33 -26.60 -5.50 25.61
N HIS A 34 -25.57 -5.63 24.77
CA HIS A 34 -24.37 -6.40 25.09
C HIS A 34 -23.62 -5.79 26.30
N GLU A 35 -23.40 -4.48 26.33
CA GLU A 35 -22.71 -3.84 27.48
C GLU A 35 -23.49 -4.00 28.79
N LYS A 36 -24.83 -3.90 28.73
CA LYS A 36 -25.70 -4.20 29.89
C LYS A 36 -25.56 -5.66 30.34
N LEU A 37 -25.44 -6.60 29.40
CA LEU A 37 -25.23 -8.01 29.70
C LEU A 37 -23.87 -8.22 30.38
N VAL A 38 -22.78 -7.71 29.81
CA VAL A 38 -21.42 -7.81 30.36
C VAL A 38 -21.37 -7.22 31.77
N HIS A 39 -21.86 -5.99 31.97
CA HIS A 39 -21.88 -5.33 33.28
C HIS A 39 -22.62 -6.17 34.34
N ARG A 40 -23.73 -6.83 33.96
CA ARG A 40 -24.49 -7.69 34.87
C ARG A 40 -23.80 -9.03 35.12
N SER A 41 -23.34 -9.70 34.07
CA SER A 41 -22.71 -11.02 34.13
C SER A 41 -21.45 -11.02 34.98
N PHE A 42 -20.67 -9.94 34.95
CA PHE A 42 -19.45 -9.78 35.74
C PHE A 42 -19.66 -9.02 37.06
N ASN A 43 -20.92 -8.74 37.44
CA ASN A 43 -21.30 -8.06 38.69
C ASN A 43 -20.57 -6.72 38.94
N CYS A 44 -20.29 -5.95 37.88
CA CYS A 44 -19.66 -4.64 37.99
C CYS A 44 -20.53 -3.73 38.89
N GLN A 45 -19.94 -3.17 39.95
CA GLN A 45 -20.64 -2.27 40.87
C GLN A 45 -20.49 -0.82 40.44
N THR A 46 -19.35 -0.51 39.83
CA THR A 46 -18.97 0.83 39.38
C THR A 46 -18.55 0.81 37.92
N PHE A 47 -18.54 1.97 37.28
CA PHE A 47 -17.97 2.12 35.95
C PHE A 47 -16.46 1.76 35.93
N GLY A 48 -15.75 1.97 37.04
CA GLY A 48 -14.37 1.54 37.22
C GLY A 48 -14.20 0.02 37.12
N ASP A 49 -15.11 -0.76 37.70
CA ASP A 49 -15.09 -2.23 37.59
C ASP A 49 -15.27 -2.68 36.13
N TYR A 50 -16.19 -2.02 35.42
CA TYR A 50 -16.45 -2.28 34.01
C TYR A 50 -15.24 -1.92 33.14
N LEU A 51 -14.63 -0.75 33.35
CA LEU A 51 -13.43 -0.31 32.64
C LEU A 51 -12.25 -1.25 32.92
N ASN A 52 -12.06 -1.68 34.16
CA ASN A 52 -11.00 -2.61 34.53
C ASN A 52 -11.19 -3.97 33.84
N LEU A 53 -12.42 -4.49 33.78
CA LEU A 53 -12.73 -5.71 33.03
C LEU A 53 -12.39 -5.55 31.54
N TYR A 54 -12.82 -4.45 30.92
CA TYR A 54 -12.53 -4.15 29.52
C TYR A 54 -11.01 -4.07 29.27
N GLN A 55 -10.29 -3.28 30.07
CA GLN A 55 -8.83 -3.11 29.95
C GLN A 55 -8.07 -4.42 30.16
N ASN A 56 -8.45 -5.22 31.17
CA ASN A 56 -7.84 -6.53 31.38
C ASN A 56 -8.10 -7.47 30.21
N SER A 57 -9.31 -7.47 29.66
CA SER A 57 -9.64 -8.30 28.50
C SER A 57 -8.79 -7.91 27.29
N ASP A 58 -8.70 -6.61 26.97
CA ASP A 58 -7.86 -6.11 25.87
C ASP A 58 -6.38 -6.47 26.06
N VAL A 59 -5.84 -6.29 27.27
CA VAL A 59 -4.44 -6.61 27.59
C VAL A 59 -4.18 -8.11 27.49
N VAL A 60 -5.06 -8.93 28.05
CA VAL A 60 -4.90 -10.40 28.02
C VAL A 60 -5.02 -10.92 26.59
N MET A 61 -6.02 -10.49 25.81
CA MET A 61 -6.16 -10.90 24.41
C MET A 61 -4.93 -10.49 23.58
N LEU A 62 -4.44 -9.26 23.75
CA LEU A 62 -3.23 -8.80 23.08
C LEU A 62 -2.01 -9.63 23.50
N ALA A 63 -1.86 -9.92 24.79
CA ALA A 63 -0.78 -10.75 25.31
C ALA A 63 -0.83 -12.17 24.75
N GLU A 64 -2.02 -12.79 24.67
CA GLU A 64 -2.20 -14.12 24.07
C GLU A 64 -1.80 -14.15 22.60
N VAL A 65 -2.30 -13.20 21.79
CA VAL A 65 -1.95 -13.07 20.36
C VAL A 65 -0.45 -12.85 20.19
N PHE A 66 0.15 -11.97 21.00
CA PHE A 66 1.57 -11.68 20.91
C PHE A 66 2.45 -12.85 21.37
N CYS A 67 2.06 -13.58 22.41
CA CYS A 67 2.76 -14.79 22.84
C CYS A 67 2.71 -15.87 21.77
N ALA A 68 1.55 -16.07 21.13
CA ALA A 68 1.40 -17.00 20.02
C ALA A 68 2.29 -16.57 18.82
N PHE A 69 2.29 -15.28 18.47
CA PHE A 69 3.14 -14.73 17.42
C PHE A 69 4.64 -14.90 17.72
N ARG A 70 5.05 -14.69 18.97
CA ARG A 70 6.43 -14.92 19.44
C ARG A 70 6.84 -16.37 19.29
N ASN A 71 5.98 -17.31 19.70
CA ASN A 71 6.23 -18.74 19.54
C ASN A 71 6.36 -19.14 18.06
N ILE A 72 5.50 -18.63 17.19
CA ILE A 72 5.56 -18.86 15.74
C ILE A 72 6.85 -18.28 15.15
N SER A 73 7.20 -17.05 15.50
CA SER A 73 8.39 -16.36 14.99
C SER A 73 9.69 -17.06 15.42
N LEU A 74 9.78 -17.47 16.68
CA LEU A 74 10.91 -18.26 17.19
C LEU A 74 10.99 -19.64 16.50
N LYS A 75 9.85 -20.30 16.28
CA LYS A 75 9.82 -21.61 15.64
C LYS A 75 10.27 -21.56 14.17
N TRP A 76 9.76 -20.61 13.39
CA TRP A 76 9.98 -20.58 11.94
C TRP A 76 11.17 -19.73 11.52
N TYR A 77 11.39 -18.59 12.16
CA TYR A 77 12.47 -17.67 11.80
C TYR A 77 13.66 -17.79 12.76
N GLY A 78 13.46 -18.36 13.96
CA GLY A 78 14.45 -18.32 15.04
C GLY A 78 14.80 -16.88 15.43
N LEU A 79 13.82 -15.98 15.32
CA LEU A 79 13.93 -14.56 15.65
C LEU A 79 12.82 -14.22 16.65
N ASP A 80 13.18 -13.51 17.71
CA ASP A 80 12.21 -13.05 18.70
C ASP A 80 11.65 -11.67 18.30
N PRO A 81 10.33 -11.53 18.05
CA PRO A 81 9.73 -10.26 17.65
C PRO A 81 9.99 -9.11 18.64
N VAL A 82 10.26 -9.39 19.92
CA VAL A 82 10.53 -8.34 20.93
C VAL A 82 11.80 -7.54 20.65
N HIS A 83 12.71 -8.03 19.80
CA HIS A 83 13.94 -7.34 19.41
C HIS A 83 13.75 -6.41 18.20
N TYR A 84 12.53 -6.31 17.66
CA TYR A 84 12.23 -5.54 16.47
C TYR A 84 11.15 -4.49 16.75
N ILE A 85 11.36 -3.28 16.24
CA ILE A 85 10.41 -2.17 16.40
C ILE A 85 9.09 -2.44 15.66
N SER A 86 9.13 -3.22 14.57
CA SER A 86 7.96 -3.53 13.76
C SER A 86 8.04 -4.93 13.15
N VAL A 87 6.89 -5.47 12.76
CA VAL A 87 6.79 -6.73 12.00
C VAL A 87 7.54 -6.63 10.68
N SER A 88 7.53 -5.47 10.00
CA SER A 88 8.29 -5.28 8.76
C SER A 88 9.79 -5.46 8.96
N LYS A 89 10.35 -4.96 10.07
CA LYS A 89 11.76 -5.18 10.40
C LYS A 89 12.03 -6.64 10.72
N LEU A 90 11.17 -7.29 11.52
CA LEU A 90 11.28 -8.73 11.76
C LEU A 90 11.29 -9.53 10.44
N THR A 91 10.35 -9.27 9.54
CA THR A 91 10.22 -9.97 8.25
C THR A 91 11.44 -9.76 7.35
N LEU A 92 11.99 -8.54 7.31
CA LEU A 92 13.24 -8.27 6.58
C LEU A 92 14.38 -9.14 7.11
N TYR A 93 14.59 -9.17 8.43
CA TYR A 93 15.65 -10.00 9.03
C TYR A 93 15.37 -11.49 8.91
N ALA A 94 14.10 -11.91 8.92
CA ALA A 94 13.71 -13.30 8.69
C ALA A 94 14.10 -13.76 7.27
N GLY A 95 14.01 -12.87 6.27
CA GLY A 95 14.48 -13.12 4.91
C GLY A 95 16.01 -13.11 4.76
N LEU A 96 16.70 -12.17 5.43
CA LEU A 96 18.16 -12.03 5.35
C LEU A 96 18.93 -13.12 6.11
N LYS A 97 18.39 -13.61 7.24
CA LYS A 97 19.04 -14.62 8.08
C LYS A 97 19.43 -15.91 7.32
N PRO A 98 18.55 -16.55 6.53
CA PRO A 98 18.93 -17.73 5.76
C PRO A 98 19.82 -17.41 4.56
N SER A 99 19.68 -16.24 3.92
CA SER A 99 20.48 -15.87 2.75
C SER A 99 21.93 -15.52 3.10
N LYS A 100 22.18 -15.09 4.35
CA LYS A 100 23.50 -14.60 4.82
C LYS A 100 24.03 -13.42 4.00
N ILE A 101 23.16 -12.75 3.26
CA ILE A 101 23.48 -11.56 2.49
C ILE A 101 23.61 -10.38 3.45
N GLU A 102 24.67 -9.60 3.27
CA GLU A 102 24.83 -8.30 3.89
C GLU A 102 24.39 -7.23 2.88
N LEU A 103 23.30 -6.52 3.18
CA LEU A 103 22.86 -5.39 2.35
C LEU A 103 23.86 -4.24 2.49
N LYS A 104 24.44 -3.79 1.38
CA LYS A 104 25.26 -2.57 1.37
C LYS A 104 24.36 -1.35 1.33
N LEU A 105 24.80 -0.29 2.01
CA LEU A 105 24.09 0.99 2.03
C LEU A 105 24.56 1.83 0.85
N LEU A 106 23.66 2.66 0.33
CA LEU A 106 24.03 3.76 -0.56
C LEU A 106 24.84 4.78 0.24
N GLY A 107 26.00 5.16 -0.28
CA GLY A 107 26.94 6.06 0.41
C GLY A 107 26.59 7.54 0.28
N ASN A 108 25.81 7.91 -0.75
CA ASN A 108 25.46 9.28 -1.07
C ASN A 108 23.94 9.52 -0.92
N VAL A 109 23.57 10.67 -0.36
CA VAL A 109 22.17 11.13 -0.26
C VAL A 109 21.55 11.37 -1.63
N ASP A 110 22.32 11.82 -2.62
CA ASP A 110 21.82 12.06 -3.96
C ASP A 110 21.38 10.76 -4.64
N ASP A 111 22.11 9.65 -4.41
CA ASP A 111 21.73 8.32 -4.90
C ASP A 111 20.42 7.86 -4.26
N CYS A 112 20.27 8.07 -2.95
CA CYS A 112 19.03 7.76 -2.24
C CYS A 112 17.84 8.55 -2.81
N ILE A 113 18.00 9.86 -2.97
CA ILE A 113 16.96 10.73 -3.54
C ILE A 113 16.63 10.28 -4.96
N TRP A 114 17.64 9.94 -5.76
CA TRP A 114 17.47 9.46 -7.11
C TRP A 114 16.61 8.18 -7.13
N PHE A 115 16.91 7.18 -6.29
CA PHE A 115 16.06 5.97 -6.21
C PHE A 115 14.65 6.28 -5.72
N GLU A 116 14.49 7.12 -4.69
CA GLU A 116 13.18 7.48 -4.14
C GLU A 116 12.27 8.14 -5.18
N ILE A 117 12.80 9.03 -6.02
CA ILE A 117 12.00 9.65 -7.09
C ILE A 117 11.62 8.66 -8.19
N GLN A 118 12.40 7.57 -8.36
CA GLN A 118 12.12 6.50 -9.31
C GLN A 118 11.21 5.41 -8.78
N MET A 119 10.96 5.32 -7.47
CA MET A 119 10.00 4.37 -6.92
C MET A 119 8.61 4.54 -7.56
N ARG A 120 7.97 3.43 -7.88
CA ARG A 120 6.64 3.38 -8.47
C ARG A 120 5.76 2.43 -7.67
N GLY A 121 4.51 2.81 -7.47
CA GLY A 121 3.47 1.95 -6.92
C GLY A 121 2.78 1.11 -8.00
N ALA A 122 1.83 0.31 -7.54
CA ALA A 122 0.98 -0.51 -8.40
C ALA A 122 0.20 0.35 -9.41
N MET A 123 0.03 -0.22 -10.59
CA MET A 123 -0.73 0.37 -11.70
C MET A 123 -1.95 -0.50 -11.97
N GLY A 124 -3.05 0.12 -12.38
CA GLY A 124 -4.30 -0.59 -12.60
C GLY A 124 -5.20 0.09 -13.62
N LYS A 125 -6.03 -0.72 -14.27
CA LYS A 125 -7.08 -0.23 -15.16
C LYS A 125 -8.14 0.51 -14.34
N ARG A 126 -8.39 1.77 -14.67
CA ARG A 126 -9.29 2.65 -13.89
C ARG A 126 -10.77 2.26 -13.98
N PHE A 127 -11.19 1.68 -15.10
CA PHE A 127 -12.59 1.31 -15.33
C PHE A 127 -12.71 0.17 -16.35
N ALA A 128 -13.57 -0.78 -16.04
CA ALA A 128 -14.04 -1.81 -16.97
C ALA A 128 -15.52 -2.07 -16.69
N LYS A 129 -16.31 -2.26 -17.74
CA LYS A 129 -17.72 -2.62 -17.64
C LYS A 129 -18.04 -3.73 -18.61
N ALA A 130 -18.55 -4.84 -18.09
CA ALA A 130 -19.09 -5.93 -18.89
C ALA A 130 -20.55 -5.66 -19.27
N ASN A 131 -20.96 -6.18 -20.44
CA ASN A 131 -22.35 -6.22 -20.87
C ASN A 131 -22.89 -7.64 -20.62
N ASN A 132 -23.37 -7.88 -19.40
CA ASN A 132 -23.74 -9.22 -18.95
C ASN A 132 -25.26 -9.35 -18.81
N HIS A 133 -25.88 -10.29 -19.53
CA HIS A 133 -27.31 -10.57 -19.49
C HIS A 133 -27.85 -11.00 -18.11
N LEU A 134 -26.97 -11.46 -17.20
CA LEU A 134 -27.31 -11.81 -15.82
C LEU A 134 -27.55 -10.58 -14.94
N LEU A 135 -27.23 -9.37 -15.42
CA LEU A 135 -27.40 -8.10 -14.73
C LEU A 135 -28.43 -7.23 -15.47
N PRO A 136 -29.75 -7.55 -15.34
CA PRO A 136 -30.80 -6.99 -16.18
C PRO A 136 -30.88 -5.47 -16.16
N ASP A 137 -30.61 -4.83 -15.02
CA ASP A 137 -30.67 -3.36 -14.86
C ASP A 137 -29.61 -2.60 -15.68
N SER A 138 -28.54 -3.29 -16.10
CA SER A 138 -27.40 -2.69 -16.79
C SER A 138 -27.09 -3.30 -18.16
N TYR A 139 -27.83 -4.35 -18.53
CA TYR A 139 -27.66 -5.10 -19.77
C TYR A 139 -28.23 -4.35 -20.97
N ASP A 140 -27.45 -4.27 -22.04
CA ASP A 140 -27.82 -3.63 -23.29
C ASP A 140 -27.84 -4.67 -24.41
N ARG A 141 -29.05 -4.98 -24.91
CA ARG A 141 -29.27 -5.94 -26.02
C ARG A 141 -28.62 -5.49 -27.33
N SER A 142 -28.32 -4.21 -27.51
CA SER A 142 -27.68 -3.69 -28.73
C SER A 142 -26.16 -3.93 -28.76
N LYS A 143 -25.56 -4.32 -27.64
CA LYS A 143 -24.11 -4.53 -27.50
C LYS A 143 -23.78 -6.02 -27.41
N PRO A 144 -22.57 -6.44 -27.85
CA PRO A 144 -22.09 -7.80 -27.62
C PRO A 144 -22.09 -8.16 -26.13
N ILE A 145 -22.36 -9.42 -25.81
CA ILE A 145 -22.26 -9.93 -24.44
C ILE A 145 -20.79 -9.98 -24.04
N SER A 146 -20.47 -9.54 -22.82
CA SER A 146 -19.11 -9.62 -22.27
C SER A 146 -19.13 -9.88 -20.77
N TYR A 147 -18.00 -10.39 -20.25
CA TYR A 147 -17.79 -10.72 -18.85
C TYR A 147 -16.47 -10.11 -18.36
N ILE A 148 -16.37 -9.85 -17.05
CA ILE A 148 -15.10 -9.48 -16.41
C ILE A 148 -14.60 -10.71 -15.67
N LEU A 149 -13.36 -11.10 -15.97
CA LEU A 149 -12.64 -12.11 -15.22
C LEU A 149 -11.78 -11.40 -14.17
N ALA A 150 -12.00 -11.73 -12.90
CA ALA A 150 -11.15 -11.29 -11.80
C ALA A 150 -10.17 -12.41 -11.45
N LEU A 151 -8.89 -12.15 -11.68
CA LEU A 151 -7.78 -13.02 -11.28
C LEU A 151 -6.98 -12.32 -10.19
N ASP A 152 -6.43 -13.11 -9.27
CA ASP A 152 -5.57 -12.61 -8.20
C ASP A 152 -4.30 -13.49 -8.13
N ASP A 153 -3.15 -12.84 -8.21
CA ASP A 153 -1.86 -13.50 -8.11
C ASP A 153 -1.50 -13.68 -6.63
N VAL A 154 -1.56 -14.92 -6.17
CA VAL A 154 -1.20 -15.26 -4.79
C VAL A 154 0.28 -14.95 -4.55
N ASN A 155 0.54 -14.03 -3.62
CA ASN A 155 1.90 -13.64 -3.21
C ASN A 155 2.75 -13.03 -4.35
N LEU A 156 2.16 -12.11 -5.15
CA LEU A 156 2.84 -11.41 -6.25
C LEU A 156 4.21 -10.83 -5.86
N TYR A 157 4.29 -10.11 -4.73
CA TYR A 157 5.56 -9.54 -4.26
C TYR A 157 6.55 -10.62 -3.80
N GLY A 158 6.09 -11.71 -3.18
CA GLY A 158 6.98 -12.81 -2.81
C GLY A 158 7.57 -13.53 -4.03
N TYR A 159 6.80 -13.65 -5.12
CA TYR A 159 7.33 -14.13 -6.40
C TYR A 159 8.34 -13.16 -7.01
N ALA A 160 8.05 -11.84 -6.98
CA ALA A 160 9.00 -10.83 -7.46
C ALA A 160 10.31 -10.85 -6.64
N MET A 161 10.21 -10.95 -5.31
CA MET A 161 11.36 -11.07 -4.41
C MET A 161 12.11 -12.41 -4.53
N SER A 162 11.54 -13.42 -5.20
CA SER A 162 12.24 -14.66 -5.51
C SER A 162 13.14 -14.54 -6.74
N LYS A 163 13.13 -13.38 -7.43
CA LYS A 163 14.00 -13.08 -8.56
C LYS A 163 15.27 -12.39 -8.07
N PRO A 164 16.38 -12.45 -8.84
CA PRO A 164 17.58 -11.68 -8.54
C PRO A 164 17.24 -10.22 -8.24
N SER A 165 17.83 -9.67 -7.18
CA SER A 165 17.58 -8.30 -6.71
C SER A 165 18.88 -7.67 -6.22
N PRO A 166 19.04 -6.34 -6.35
CA PRO A 166 20.17 -5.59 -5.80
C PRO A 166 20.39 -5.86 -4.33
N TYR A 167 21.65 -6.03 -3.95
CA TYR A 167 22.01 -6.04 -2.53
C TYR A 167 23.30 -5.28 -2.21
N GLY A 168 24.12 -4.87 -3.19
CA GLY A 168 25.29 -4.06 -2.90
C GLY A 168 26.19 -3.75 -4.10
N GLU A 169 27.37 -3.19 -3.79
CA GLU A 169 28.37 -2.75 -4.78
C GLU A 169 27.81 -1.75 -5.82
N PHE A 170 27.01 -0.79 -5.35
CA PHE A 170 26.42 0.24 -6.20
C PHE A 170 27.47 1.23 -6.70
N TYR A 171 27.49 1.47 -8.01
CA TYR A 171 28.28 2.55 -8.59
C TYR A 171 27.67 3.11 -9.87
N TRP A 172 28.06 4.34 -10.20
CA TRP A 172 27.68 5.02 -11.42
C TRP A 172 28.68 4.72 -12.54
N LEU A 173 28.16 4.50 -13.75
CA LEU A 173 29.02 4.33 -14.92
C LEU A 173 29.72 5.64 -15.30
N SER A 174 30.97 5.53 -15.73
CA SER A 174 31.71 6.64 -16.36
C SER A 174 31.16 6.95 -17.75
N LEU A 175 31.48 8.14 -18.28
CA LEU A 175 31.06 8.54 -19.63
C LEU A 175 31.58 7.59 -20.72
N ASP A 176 32.76 7.00 -20.54
CA ASP A 176 33.34 6.04 -21.50
C ASP A 176 32.60 4.68 -21.46
N GLU A 177 32.23 4.21 -20.26
CA GLU A 177 31.40 3.01 -20.11
C GLU A 177 30.00 3.23 -20.68
N ILE A 178 29.42 4.40 -20.47
CA ILE A 178 28.14 4.79 -21.06
C ILE A 178 28.22 4.80 -22.60
N ALA A 179 29.29 5.37 -23.17
CA ALA A 179 29.46 5.45 -24.61
C ALA A 179 29.59 4.08 -25.29
N THR A 180 30.04 3.07 -24.55
CA THR A 180 30.23 1.69 -25.03
C THR A 180 29.13 0.73 -24.56
N PHE A 181 28.16 1.22 -23.79
CA PHE A 181 27.08 0.41 -23.23
C PHE A 181 26.15 -0.13 -24.32
N ASN A 182 25.91 -1.45 -24.29
CA ASN A 182 25.02 -2.12 -25.22
C ASN A 182 23.90 -2.85 -24.46
N SER A 183 22.73 -2.21 -24.39
CA SER A 183 21.57 -2.75 -23.68
C SER A 183 21.04 -4.07 -24.28
N VAL A 184 21.27 -4.33 -25.57
CA VAL A 184 20.81 -5.54 -26.25
C VAL A 184 21.66 -6.77 -25.88
N ALA A 185 22.88 -6.55 -25.40
CA ALA A 185 23.80 -7.61 -25.00
C ALA A 185 23.57 -8.14 -23.56
N ILE A 186 22.67 -7.50 -22.80
CA ILE A 186 22.40 -7.85 -21.40
C ILE A 186 21.49 -9.07 -21.35
N SER A 187 21.95 -10.15 -20.71
CA SER A 187 21.11 -11.31 -20.43
C SER A 187 20.39 -11.15 -19.08
N PRO A 188 19.14 -11.63 -18.93
CA PRO A 188 18.44 -11.65 -17.66
C PRO A 188 19.15 -12.42 -16.53
N ASP A 189 20.08 -13.30 -16.88
CA ASP A 189 20.82 -14.15 -15.94
C ASP A 189 22.17 -13.54 -15.52
N PHE A 190 22.43 -12.26 -15.81
CA PHE A 190 23.65 -11.60 -15.37
C PHE A 190 23.63 -11.39 -13.85
N ASP A 191 24.78 -11.58 -13.22
CA ASP A 191 24.99 -11.30 -11.79
C ASP A 191 24.97 -9.79 -11.48
N ILE A 192 24.95 -8.95 -12.52
CA ILE A 192 24.98 -7.50 -12.46
C ILE A 192 23.70 -6.95 -13.10
N GLY A 193 22.96 -6.15 -12.33
CA GLY A 193 21.79 -5.41 -12.78
C GLY A 193 22.14 -3.98 -13.22
N PHE A 194 21.26 -3.39 -14.02
CA PHE A 194 21.40 -2.03 -14.52
C PHE A 194 20.08 -1.29 -14.35
N GLU A 195 20.11 -0.13 -13.71
CA GLU A 195 18.98 0.81 -13.70
C GLU A 195 19.26 1.95 -14.68
N LEU A 196 18.42 2.12 -15.71
CA LEU A 196 18.68 3.04 -16.81
C LEU A 196 17.78 4.27 -16.77
N GLU A 197 18.38 5.45 -16.79
CA GLU A 197 17.67 6.72 -17.02
C GLU A 197 17.91 7.15 -18.46
N VAL A 198 16.85 7.17 -19.28
CA VAL A 198 16.94 7.32 -20.74
C VAL A 198 15.91 8.27 -21.29
N ASP A 199 16.25 8.89 -22.42
CA ASP A 199 15.26 9.52 -23.30
C ASP A 199 14.39 8.43 -23.93
N LEU A 200 13.07 8.59 -23.84
CA LEU A 200 12.12 7.62 -24.38
C LEU A 200 10.98 8.32 -25.13
N GLU A 201 10.81 7.92 -26.38
CA GLU A 201 9.66 8.29 -27.20
C GLU A 201 8.94 7.02 -27.69
N ILE A 202 7.65 6.93 -27.39
CA ILE A 202 6.81 5.80 -27.81
C ILE A 202 6.12 6.19 -29.12
N PRO A 203 6.38 5.49 -30.25
CA PRO A 203 5.75 5.80 -31.53
C PRO A 203 4.24 5.76 -31.45
N SER A 204 3.56 6.71 -32.11
CA SER A 204 2.09 6.79 -32.12
C SER A 204 1.40 5.51 -32.61
N SER A 205 2.07 4.72 -33.46
CA SER A 205 1.58 3.41 -33.92
C SER A 205 1.43 2.38 -32.79
N GLN A 206 2.07 2.58 -31.64
CA GLN A 206 1.97 1.70 -30.47
C GLN A 206 0.95 2.18 -29.43
N HIS A 207 0.42 3.40 -29.54
CA HIS A 207 -0.42 4.00 -28.50
C HIS A 207 -1.70 3.22 -28.27
N GLU A 208 -2.37 2.78 -29.35
CA GLU A 208 -3.60 1.99 -29.24
C GLU A 208 -3.34 0.63 -28.57
N ARG A 209 -2.28 -0.07 -29.00
CA ARG A 209 -1.87 -1.36 -28.44
C ARG A 209 -1.52 -1.27 -26.95
N GLN A 210 -0.91 -0.17 -26.54
CA GLN A 210 -0.44 0.04 -25.17
C GLN A 210 -1.42 0.89 -24.34
N ASN A 211 -2.60 1.23 -24.85
CA ASN A 211 -3.48 2.18 -24.19
C ASN A 211 -3.95 1.71 -22.80
N ASP A 212 -4.10 0.39 -22.62
CA ASP A 212 -4.44 -0.20 -21.33
C ASP A 212 -3.28 -0.13 -20.33
N TRP A 213 -2.03 -0.20 -20.82
CA TRP A 213 -0.81 -0.20 -20.02
C TRP A 213 0.33 0.56 -20.75
N PRO A 214 0.28 1.91 -20.76
CA PRO A 214 1.40 2.69 -21.26
C PRO A 214 2.64 2.38 -20.43
N MET A 215 3.75 2.05 -21.10
CA MET A 215 5.00 1.71 -20.43
C MET A 215 5.58 2.92 -19.69
N THR A 216 6.48 2.65 -18.75
CA THR A 216 7.30 3.65 -18.04
C THR A 216 6.47 4.80 -17.43
N PRO A 217 5.54 4.51 -16.50
CA PRO A 217 4.80 5.55 -15.81
C PRO A 217 5.76 6.47 -15.04
N GLU A 218 5.45 7.75 -14.99
CA GLU A 218 6.28 8.76 -14.33
C GLU A 218 5.44 9.61 -13.37
N HIS A 219 6.12 10.29 -12.46
CA HIS A 219 5.47 11.24 -11.56
C HIS A 219 5.19 12.56 -12.29
N LEU A 220 3.96 12.76 -12.74
CA LEU A 220 3.51 13.99 -13.37
C LEU A 220 2.79 14.90 -12.39
N THR A 221 3.00 16.20 -12.54
CA THR A 221 2.18 17.23 -11.90
C THR A 221 0.92 17.44 -12.73
N ILE A 222 -0.21 16.90 -12.25
CA ILE A 222 -1.49 16.96 -12.93
C ILE A 222 -2.15 18.32 -12.63
N ILE A 223 -2.47 19.04 -13.71
CA ILE A 223 -3.25 20.29 -13.69
C ILE A 223 -4.72 20.02 -14.08
N TYR A 224 -5.60 20.97 -13.81
CA TYR A 224 -7.05 20.81 -14.02
C TYR A 224 -7.40 20.54 -15.49
N GLU A 225 -6.63 21.11 -16.41
CA GLU A 225 -6.80 21.01 -17.86
C GLU A 225 -6.47 19.60 -18.38
N MET A 226 -5.64 18.84 -17.66
CA MET A 226 -5.29 17.46 -18.00
C MET A 226 -6.37 16.45 -17.57
N LEU A 227 -7.35 16.89 -16.78
CA LEU A 227 -8.40 16.01 -16.29
C LEU A 227 -9.42 15.67 -17.38
N SER A 228 -9.94 14.44 -17.32
CA SER A 228 -11.08 14.07 -18.17
C SER A 228 -12.29 14.96 -17.88
N PRO A 229 -13.22 15.16 -18.84
CA PRO A 229 -14.43 15.94 -18.62
C PRO A 229 -15.24 15.46 -17.40
N TYR A 230 -15.30 14.14 -17.17
CA TYR A 230 -15.94 13.56 -16.01
C TYR A 230 -15.25 13.95 -14.70
N SER A 231 -13.92 13.86 -14.65
CA SER A 231 -13.13 14.27 -13.47
C SER A 231 -13.28 15.76 -13.17
N GLN A 232 -13.33 16.62 -14.19
CA GLN A 232 -13.58 18.06 -14.02
C GLN A 232 -14.96 18.35 -13.41
N GLN A 233 -15.99 17.61 -13.83
CA GLN A 233 -17.34 17.70 -13.24
C GLN A 233 -17.32 17.31 -11.76
N LEU A 234 -16.64 16.22 -11.40
CA LEU A 234 -16.49 15.81 -10.00
C LEU A 234 -15.74 16.85 -9.17
N CYS A 235 -14.64 17.41 -9.69
CA CYS A 235 -13.91 18.47 -9.02
C CYS A 235 -14.79 19.69 -8.74
N THR A 236 -15.69 20.04 -9.66
CA THR A 236 -16.62 21.15 -9.47
C THR A 236 -17.70 20.79 -8.45
N LYS A 237 -18.31 19.60 -8.55
CA LYS A 237 -19.36 19.13 -7.65
C LYS A 237 -18.91 19.08 -6.18
N PHE A 238 -17.68 18.67 -5.94
CA PHE A 238 -17.13 18.49 -4.59
C PHE A 238 -16.15 19.59 -4.17
N ASN A 239 -16.06 20.68 -4.94
CA ASN A 239 -15.14 21.81 -4.68
C ASN A 239 -13.68 21.39 -4.45
N LEU A 240 -13.15 20.51 -5.31
CA LEU A 240 -11.81 19.92 -5.19
C LEU A 240 -10.76 20.62 -6.06
N LYS A 241 -11.08 21.75 -6.68
CA LYS A 241 -10.11 22.46 -7.57
C LYS A 241 -8.85 22.89 -6.83
N ASN A 242 -8.96 23.20 -5.54
CA ASN A 242 -7.84 23.54 -4.66
C ASN A 242 -6.89 22.37 -4.36
N THR A 243 -7.27 21.14 -4.72
CA THR A 243 -6.38 19.96 -4.60
C THR A 243 -5.39 19.84 -5.76
N LEU A 244 -5.47 20.74 -6.75
CA LEU A 244 -4.60 20.80 -7.92
C LEU A 244 -3.74 22.08 -7.89
N PRO A 245 -2.52 22.07 -8.44
CA PRO A 245 -1.85 20.92 -9.08
C PRO A 245 -1.45 19.83 -8.08
N CYS A 246 -1.43 18.57 -8.51
CA CYS A 246 -1.02 17.45 -7.66
C CYS A 246 -0.05 16.50 -8.38
N ARG A 247 0.97 16.00 -7.65
CA ARG A 247 1.91 15.01 -8.18
C ARG A 247 1.27 13.62 -8.15
N LYS A 248 1.25 12.93 -9.29
CA LYS A 248 0.67 11.58 -9.45
C LYS A 248 1.53 10.73 -10.36
N GLN A 249 1.77 9.48 -9.97
CA GLN A 249 2.27 8.46 -10.91
C GLN A 249 1.21 8.26 -12.00
N THR A 250 1.59 8.54 -13.24
CA THR A 250 0.65 8.62 -14.36
C THR A 250 1.24 7.91 -15.59
N PRO A 251 0.57 6.86 -16.10
CA PRO A 251 0.94 6.27 -17.37
C PRO A 251 0.57 7.26 -18.48
N ASN A 252 1.51 7.53 -19.38
CA ASN A 252 1.32 8.50 -20.45
C ASN A 252 2.28 8.22 -21.61
N PHE A 253 1.93 8.73 -22.79
CA PHE A 253 2.74 8.64 -24.01
C PHE A 253 3.54 9.92 -24.31
N PHE A 254 3.67 10.84 -23.35
CA PHE A 254 4.50 12.01 -23.56
C PHE A 254 5.98 11.60 -23.72
N PRO A 255 6.73 12.29 -24.59
CA PRO A 255 8.17 12.10 -24.69
C PRO A 255 8.82 12.33 -23.33
N LYS A 256 9.63 11.37 -22.89
CA LYS A 256 10.44 11.45 -21.67
C LYS A 256 11.83 11.91 -22.08
N LYS A 257 12.26 13.05 -21.55
CA LYS A 257 13.59 13.62 -21.84
C LYS A 257 14.37 13.81 -20.55
N ILE A 258 15.55 13.21 -20.45
CA ILE A 258 16.42 13.25 -19.29
C ILE A 258 17.89 13.29 -19.72
N THR A 259 18.75 13.90 -18.89
CA THR A 259 20.19 14.06 -19.13
C THR A 259 20.95 13.49 -17.91
N SER A 260 21.26 12.19 -17.89
CA SER A 260 22.35 11.48 -17.14
C SER A 260 21.99 9.99 -16.90
N LEU A 261 23.00 9.12 -16.70
CA LEU A 261 22.88 7.65 -16.86
C LEU A 261 23.48 6.80 -15.70
N ILE A 262 22.72 5.78 -15.31
CA ILE A 262 23.02 4.41 -14.80
C ILE A 262 23.65 4.18 -13.42
N ILE A 263 22.94 3.37 -12.61
CA ILE A 263 23.46 2.65 -11.45
C ILE A 263 23.61 1.15 -11.76
N LEU A 264 24.75 0.59 -11.37
CA LEU A 264 25.00 -0.85 -11.34
C LEU A 264 24.55 -1.45 -10.01
N ILE A 265 23.94 -2.62 -10.10
CA ILE A 265 23.19 -3.30 -9.03
C ILE A 265 23.66 -4.73 -8.86
#